data_AF-A0A2V8K5L6-F1
#
_entry.id   AF-A0A2V8K5L6-F1
#
_cell.length_a   1.000
_cell.length_b   1.000
_cell.length_c   1.000
_cell.angle_alpha   90.00
_cell.angle_beta   90.00
_cell.angle_gamma   90.00
#
_symmetry.space_group_name_H-M   'P 1'
#
loop_
_entity.id
_entity.type
_entity.pdbx_description
1 polymer ?
#
loop_
_entity_poly.entity_id
_entity_poly.type
_entity_poly.pdbx_seq_one_letter_code
_entity_poly.pdbx_strand_id
1 'polypeptide(L)'
;MKSFHSEFDRLFAFGIDPINGNLPDDQPADWPGEAEIHGYNRRVRNAVDQCLDRASDDQIFWAAIEHRLMHAETLAFMLHWLPYELKRPKMVSFEAGYREPNYRQVEIPAGTATLGMTEAQTERFGWDNEFQAHRVDVPSFSIDQFKV
;
A
#
# COMPACT_ATOMS: atom_id res chain seq x y z
N MET A 1 -21.32 -5.83 -14.39
CA MET A 1 -20.41 -6.16 -15.51
C MET A 1 -20.15 -7.65 -15.47
N LYS A 2 -20.14 -8.38 -16.61
CA LYS A 2 -19.88 -9.82 -16.60
C LYS A 2 -18.38 -10.04 -16.32
N SER A 3 -18.05 -10.95 -15.40
CA SER A 3 -16.67 -11.37 -15.19
C SER A 3 -16.07 -11.84 -16.51
N PHE A 4 -14.84 -11.41 -16.80
CA PHE A 4 -14.10 -11.91 -17.94
C PHE A 4 -13.22 -13.12 -17.60
N HIS A 5 -13.00 -13.41 -16.31
CA HIS A 5 -12.26 -14.58 -15.84
C HIS A 5 -12.66 -14.98 -14.40
N SER A 6 -13.79 -15.67 -14.27
CA SER A 6 -14.42 -15.94 -12.95
C SER A 6 -13.54 -16.74 -11.98
N GLU A 7 -12.64 -17.58 -12.50
CA GLU A 7 -11.70 -18.33 -11.65
C GLU A 7 -10.63 -17.42 -11.04
N PHE A 8 -10.18 -16.39 -11.78
CA PHE A 8 -9.17 -15.45 -11.27
C PHE A 8 -9.81 -14.44 -10.34
N ASP A 9 -11.05 -14.03 -10.62
CA ASP A 9 -11.83 -13.22 -9.68
C ASP A 9 -11.93 -13.91 -8.32
N ARG A 10 -12.13 -15.23 -8.29
CA ARG A 10 -12.17 -15.99 -7.04
C ARG A 10 -10.78 -16.15 -6.41
N LEU A 11 -9.78 -16.54 -7.19
CA LEU A 11 -8.42 -16.80 -6.70
C LEU A 11 -7.76 -15.54 -6.12
N PHE A 12 -7.96 -14.38 -6.77
CA PHE A 12 -7.36 -13.11 -6.36
C PHE A 12 -8.28 -12.21 -5.51
N ALA A 13 -9.50 -12.65 -5.18
CA ALA A 13 -10.43 -11.87 -4.34
C ALA A 13 -9.97 -11.76 -2.88
N PHE A 14 -9.06 -12.61 -2.42
CA PHE A 14 -8.63 -12.62 -1.03
C PHE A 14 -7.70 -11.46 -0.74
N GLY A 15 -8.02 -10.72 0.33
CA GLY A 15 -7.11 -9.78 0.97
C GLY A 15 -6.20 -10.48 1.98
N ILE A 16 -5.47 -9.68 2.75
CA ILE A 16 -4.65 -10.15 3.89
C ILE A 16 -5.49 -10.59 5.11
N ASP A 17 -6.76 -10.20 5.16
CA ASP A 17 -7.66 -10.56 6.25
C ASP A 17 -8.37 -11.90 5.99
N PRO A 18 -8.38 -12.82 6.97
CA PRO A 18 -8.99 -14.14 6.81
C PRO A 18 -10.52 -14.02 6.68
N ILE A 19 -11.08 -14.62 5.62
CA ILE A 19 -12.53 -14.70 5.45
C ILE A 19 -13.03 -15.86 6.33
N ASN A 20 -13.87 -15.55 7.32
CA ASN A 20 -14.39 -16.51 8.31
C ASN A 20 -13.30 -17.21 9.14
N GLY A 21 -12.15 -16.54 9.36
CA GLY A 21 -11.07 -17.06 10.20
C GLY A 21 -10.17 -18.11 9.52
N ASN A 22 -10.42 -18.45 8.26
CA ASN A 22 -9.55 -19.32 7.48
C ASN A 22 -8.67 -18.49 6.54
N LEU A 23 -7.39 -18.85 6.50
CA LEU A 23 -6.49 -18.38 5.44
C LEU A 23 -6.84 -19.09 4.12
N PRO A 24 -6.48 -18.49 2.97
CA PRO A 24 -6.50 -19.21 1.70
C PRO A 24 -5.74 -20.54 1.80
N ASP A 25 -6.30 -21.60 1.23
CA ASP A 25 -5.72 -22.96 1.19
C ASP A 25 -5.17 -23.32 -0.20
N ASP A 26 -5.01 -22.32 -1.06
CA ASP A 26 -4.46 -22.48 -2.40
C ASP A 26 -3.07 -23.09 -2.38
N GLN A 27 -2.82 -23.94 -3.37
CA GLN A 27 -1.56 -24.61 -3.58
C GLN A 27 -0.86 -24.00 -4.79
N PRO A 28 0.48 -24.11 -4.91
CA PRO A 28 1.19 -23.59 -6.08
C PRO A 28 0.65 -24.08 -7.44
N ALA A 29 0.00 -25.24 -7.48
CA ALA A 29 -0.62 -25.79 -8.68
C ALA A 29 -1.95 -25.10 -9.07
N ASP A 30 -2.60 -24.41 -8.14
CA ASP A 30 -3.82 -23.64 -8.38
C ASP A 30 -3.51 -22.27 -9.01
N TRP A 31 -2.24 -21.83 -8.97
CA TRP A 31 -1.81 -20.56 -9.51
C TRP A 31 -1.59 -20.62 -11.03
N PRO A 32 -2.04 -19.60 -11.78
CA PRO A 32 -1.86 -19.57 -13.23
C PRO A 32 -0.40 -19.44 -13.64
N GLY A 33 -0.09 -19.85 -14.87
CA GLY A 33 1.23 -19.62 -15.44
C GLY A 33 1.53 -18.13 -15.62
N GLU A 34 2.81 -17.76 -15.59
CA GLU A 34 3.24 -16.36 -15.71
C GLU A 34 2.68 -15.66 -16.97
N ALA A 35 2.64 -16.37 -18.10
CA ALA A 35 2.09 -15.84 -19.35
C ALA A 35 0.59 -15.49 -19.26
N GLU A 36 -0.17 -16.27 -18.50
CA GLU A 36 -1.61 -16.04 -18.25
C GLU A 36 -1.81 -14.82 -17.36
N ILE A 37 -0.99 -14.67 -16.30
CA ILE A 37 -0.99 -13.50 -15.41
C ILE A 37 -0.67 -12.23 -16.21
N HIS A 38 0.37 -12.26 -17.05
CA HIS A 38 0.71 -11.11 -17.92
C HIS A 38 -0.40 -10.78 -18.90
N GLY A 39 -1.07 -11.79 -19.47
CA GLY A 39 -2.24 -11.63 -20.33
C GLY A 39 -3.40 -10.95 -19.61
N TYR A 40 -3.71 -11.43 -18.40
CA TYR A 40 -4.73 -10.88 -17.51
C TYR A 40 -4.43 -9.42 -17.17
N ASN A 41 -3.21 -9.10 -16.72
CA ASN A 41 -2.80 -7.75 -16.34
C ASN A 41 -2.93 -6.75 -17.50
N ARG A 42 -2.50 -7.12 -18.71
CA ARG A 42 -2.68 -6.27 -19.90
C ARG A 42 -4.15 -6.00 -20.19
N ARG A 43 -5.00 -7.01 -20.08
CA ARG A 43 -6.44 -6.88 -20.32
C ARG A 43 -7.10 -5.97 -19.28
N VAL A 44 -6.78 -6.14 -17.99
CA VAL A 44 -7.27 -5.28 -16.91
C VAL A 44 -6.82 -3.84 -17.14
N ARG A 45 -5.54 -3.61 -17.43
CA ARG A 45 -5.00 -2.26 -17.71
C ARG A 45 -5.75 -1.58 -18.85
N ASN A 46 -5.91 -2.26 -19.98
CA ASN A 46 -6.66 -1.72 -21.13
C ASN A 46 -8.12 -1.38 -20.77
N ALA A 47 -8.77 -2.20 -19.95
CA ALA A 47 -10.13 -1.93 -19.51
C ALA A 47 -10.19 -0.72 -18.56
N VAL A 48 -9.24 -0.59 -17.63
CA VAL A 48 -9.09 0.56 -16.74
C VAL A 48 -8.82 1.83 -17.54
N ASP A 49 -7.93 1.78 -18.55
CA ASP A 49 -7.62 2.91 -19.44
C ASP A 49 -8.88 3.44 -20.14
N GLN A 50 -9.74 2.54 -20.63
CA GLN A 50 -11.01 2.92 -21.26
C GLN A 50 -12.01 3.59 -20.30
N CYS A 51 -11.86 3.34 -19.00
CA CYS A 51 -12.69 3.96 -17.95
C CYS A 51 -12.14 5.32 -17.50
N LEU A 52 -10.82 5.55 -17.58
CA LEU A 52 -10.20 6.81 -17.16
C LEU A 52 -10.84 8.01 -17.86
N ASP A 53 -11.01 7.93 -19.18
CA ASP A 53 -11.60 9.02 -19.98
C ASP A 53 -13.07 9.32 -19.66
N ARG A 54 -13.74 8.46 -18.89
CA ARG A 54 -15.18 8.51 -18.64
C ARG A 54 -15.54 8.69 -17.16
N ALA A 55 -14.57 8.63 -16.27
CA ALA A 55 -14.82 8.68 -14.85
C ALA A 55 -15.08 10.10 -14.38
N SER A 56 -16.14 10.28 -13.58
CA SER A 56 -16.45 11.55 -12.90
C SER A 56 -15.74 11.72 -11.56
N ASP A 57 -15.23 10.61 -11.01
CA ASP A 57 -14.52 10.53 -9.74
C ASP A 57 -13.27 9.66 -9.94
N ASP A 58 -12.11 10.21 -9.62
CA ASP A 58 -10.81 9.56 -9.81
C ASP A 58 -10.28 8.86 -8.55
N GLN A 59 -10.97 8.98 -7.41
CA GLN A 59 -10.54 8.40 -6.12
C GLN A 59 -10.34 6.88 -6.20
N ILE A 60 -11.17 6.18 -6.98
CA ILE A 60 -11.04 4.73 -7.18
C ILE A 60 -9.75 4.35 -7.92
N PHE A 61 -9.25 5.20 -8.82
CA PHE A 61 -7.97 4.95 -9.49
C PHE A 61 -6.79 5.24 -8.59
N TRP A 62 -6.88 6.27 -7.75
CA TRP A 62 -5.89 6.52 -6.71
C TRP A 62 -5.84 5.37 -5.70
N ALA A 63 -6.99 4.86 -5.25
CA ALA A 63 -7.06 3.67 -4.41
C ALA A 63 -6.38 2.46 -5.08
N ALA A 64 -6.59 2.25 -6.39
CA ALA A 64 -5.93 1.18 -7.13
C ALA A 64 -4.40 1.36 -7.23
N ILE A 65 -3.92 2.61 -7.34
CA ILE A 65 -2.48 2.93 -7.36
C ILE A 65 -1.86 2.67 -5.98
N GLU A 66 -2.45 3.22 -4.92
CA GLU A 66 -1.97 3.05 -3.54
C GLU A 66 -2.02 1.58 -3.11
N HIS A 67 -3.09 0.86 -3.46
CA HIS A 67 -3.19 -0.59 -3.25
C HIS A 67 -2.05 -1.34 -3.96
N ARG A 68 -1.72 -0.98 -5.21
CA ARG A 68 -0.60 -1.61 -5.93
C ARG A 68 0.75 -1.33 -5.26
N LEU A 69 0.96 -0.13 -4.72
CA LEU A 69 2.19 0.22 -3.99
C LEU A 69 2.31 -0.57 -2.67
N MET A 70 1.19 -0.75 -1.96
CA MET A 70 1.13 -1.60 -0.76
C MET A 70 1.50 -3.08 -1.08
N HIS A 71 1.00 -3.62 -2.19
CA HIS A 71 1.41 -4.95 -2.67
C HIS A 71 2.88 -5.01 -3.06
N ALA A 72 3.44 -3.94 -3.64
CA ALA A 72 4.86 -3.88 -3.97
C ALA A 72 5.75 -3.87 -2.70
N GLU A 73 5.35 -3.16 -1.65
CA GLU A 73 6.02 -3.20 -0.34
C GLU A 73 5.90 -4.59 0.30
N THR A 74 4.72 -5.21 0.26
CA THR A 74 4.50 -6.57 0.76
C THR A 74 5.39 -7.59 0.04
N LEU A 75 5.47 -7.50 -1.29
CA LEU A 75 6.36 -8.34 -2.08
C LEU A 75 7.83 -8.11 -1.69
N ALA A 76 8.26 -6.85 -1.54
CA ALA A 76 9.62 -6.53 -1.11
C ALA A 76 9.93 -7.10 0.29
N PHE A 77 8.97 -7.05 1.22
CA PHE A 77 9.08 -7.69 2.52
C PHE A 77 9.23 -9.21 2.37
N MET A 78 8.39 -9.88 1.58
CA MET A 78 8.46 -11.32 1.32
C MET A 78 9.78 -11.76 0.69
N LEU A 79 10.40 -10.94 -0.16
CA LEU A 79 11.72 -11.24 -0.74
C LEU A 79 12.82 -11.41 0.31
N HIS A 80 12.64 -10.88 1.53
CA HIS A 80 13.57 -11.12 2.64
C HIS A 80 13.57 -12.58 3.12
N TRP A 81 12.50 -13.35 2.85
CA TRP A 81 12.39 -14.76 3.20
C TRP A 81 13.17 -15.69 2.27
N LEU A 82 13.65 -15.19 1.12
CA LEU A 82 14.50 -15.99 0.25
C LEU A 82 15.84 -16.35 0.95
N PRO A 83 16.42 -17.54 0.64
CA PRO A 83 17.80 -17.84 0.99
C PRO A 83 18.75 -16.72 0.59
N TYR A 84 19.78 -16.47 1.42
CA TYR A 84 20.68 -15.34 1.24
C TYR A 84 21.40 -15.39 -0.12
N GLU A 85 21.73 -16.58 -0.60
CA GLU A 85 22.45 -16.88 -1.83
C GLU A 85 21.65 -16.49 -3.09
N LEU A 86 20.32 -16.38 -2.96
CA LEU A 86 19.45 -15.94 -4.04
C LEU A 86 19.28 -14.42 -4.08
N LYS A 87 19.65 -13.71 -3.01
CA LYS A 87 19.55 -12.26 -2.94
C LYS A 87 20.65 -11.64 -3.80
N ARG A 88 20.24 -10.89 -4.84
CA ARG A 88 21.15 -10.16 -5.74
C ARG A 88 20.98 -8.65 -5.54
N PRO A 89 21.52 -8.07 -4.45
CA PRO A 89 21.39 -6.64 -4.22
C PRO A 89 22.09 -5.89 -5.35
N LYS A 90 21.37 -4.99 -6.03
CA LYS A 90 22.04 -3.91 -6.76
C LYS A 90 22.53 -2.93 -5.71
N MET A 91 23.83 -2.63 -5.72
CA MET A 91 24.39 -1.59 -4.89
C MET A 91 23.86 -0.24 -5.37
N VAL A 92 22.75 0.19 -4.79
CA VAL A 92 22.23 1.55 -4.97
C VAL A 92 22.99 2.40 -3.96
N SER A 93 23.96 3.17 -4.44
CA SER A 93 24.59 4.20 -3.62
C SER A 93 23.57 5.32 -3.46
N PHE A 94 22.93 5.40 -2.31
CA PHE A 94 22.32 6.65 -1.90
C PHE A 94 23.48 7.57 -1.52
N GLU A 95 23.63 8.71 -2.19
CA GLU A 95 24.40 9.85 -1.66
C GLU A 95 23.67 10.47 -0.47
N ALA A 96 23.17 9.64 0.45
CA ALA A 96 22.87 10.08 1.80
C ALA A 96 24.23 10.18 2.48
N GLY A 97 24.87 11.35 2.37
CA GLY A 97 26.13 11.60 3.08
C GLY A 97 25.96 11.17 4.52
N TYR A 98 26.75 10.18 4.96
CA TYR A 98 26.69 9.68 6.32
C TYR A 98 26.92 10.88 7.26
N ARG A 99 25.91 11.21 8.04
CA ARG A 99 26.01 12.12 9.16
C ARG A 99 25.74 11.27 10.38
N GLU A 100 26.65 11.33 11.35
CA GLU A 100 26.40 10.72 12.65
C GLU A 100 25.06 11.26 13.18
N PRO A 101 24.08 10.39 13.44
CA PRO A 101 22.79 10.85 13.93
C PRO A 101 23.01 11.53 15.27
N ASN A 102 22.63 12.80 15.36
CA ASN A 102 22.57 13.48 16.64
C ASN A 102 21.33 12.97 17.36
N TYR A 103 21.51 11.94 18.20
CA TYR A 103 20.45 11.38 19.02
C TYR A 103 20.00 12.41 20.04
N ARG A 104 18.95 13.14 19.67
CA ARG A 104 18.28 14.10 20.54
C ARG A 104 16.78 13.90 20.45
N GLN A 105 16.12 14.19 21.55
CA GLN A 105 14.69 14.28 21.61
C GLN A 105 14.23 15.70 21.27
N VAL A 106 13.10 15.77 20.58
CA VAL A 106 12.39 17.01 20.31
C VAL A 106 11.19 17.06 21.25
N GLU A 107 11.12 18.13 22.04
CA GLU A 107 9.97 18.41 22.90
C GLU A 107 8.81 18.95 22.07
N ILE A 108 7.65 18.33 22.22
CA ILE A 108 6.38 18.77 21.63
C ILE A 108 5.53 19.33 22.77
N PRO A 109 5.21 20.65 22.77
CA PRO A 109 4.44 21.25 23.84
C PRO A 109 3.00 20.74 23.85
N ALA A 110 2.36 20.81 25.02
CA ALA A 110 0.95 20.49 25.15
C ALA A 110 0.10 21.44 24.28
N GLY A 111 -0.94 20.91 23.65
CA GLY A 111 -1.83 21.68 22.82
C GLY A 111 -2.90 20.83 22.16
N THR A 112 -3.76 21.49 21.38
CA THR A 112 -4.80 20.79 20.62
C THR A 112 -4.29 20.46 19.22
N ALA A 113 -4.21 19.17 18.89
CA ALA A 113 -3.90 18.67 17.55
C ALA A 113 -5.19 18.40 16.77
N THR A 114 -5.13 18.56 15.44
CA THR A 114 -6.17 18.07 14.53
C THR A 114 -5.67 16.78 13.90
N LEU A 115 -6.39 15.68 14.11
CA LEU A 115 -6.14 14.37 13.50
C LEU A 115 -7.16 14.12 12.39
N GLY A 116 -6.72 13.50 11.31
CA GLY A 116 -7.55 13.17 10.15
C GLY A 116 -7.74 14.32 9.16
N MET A 117 -8.11 13.96 7.93
CA MET A 117 -8.44 14.86 6.83
C MET A 117 -9.90 15.31 6.93
N THR A 118 -10.15 16.56 6.53
CA THR A 118 -11.51 17.09 6.39
C THR A 118 -12.11 16.65 5.06
N GLU A 119 -13.44 16.52 5.00
CA GLU A 119 -14.15 16.24 3.73
C GLU A 119 -13.95 17.33 2.67
N ALA A 120 -13.52 18.54 3.05
CA ALA A 120 -13.21 19.62 2.11
C ALA A 120 -11.86 19.44 1.40
N GLN A 121 -11.01 18.50 1.83
CA GLN A 121 -9.69 18.23 1.23
C GLN A 121 -9.76 17.20 0.08
N THR A 122 -10.84 17.22 -0.69
CA THR A 122 -11.11 16.27 -1.80
C THR A 122 -10.09 16.31 -2.92
N GLU A 123 -9.23 17.33 -2.98
CA GLU A 123 -8.13 17.41 -3.97
C GLU A 123 -6.98 16.43 -3.68
N ARG A 124 -7.01 15.72 -2.55
CA ARG A 124 -6.01 14.71 -2.18
C ARG A 124 -6.70 13.37 -1.93
N PHE A 125 -6.10 12.30 -2.42
CA PHE A 125 -6.48 10.95 -2.02
C PHE A 125 -6.15 10.72 -0.54
N GLY A 126 -7.01 9.97 0.15
CA GLY A 126 -6.78 9.42 1.48
C GLY A 126 -7.55 8.10 1.61
N TRP A 127 -7.08 7.21 2.48
CA TRP A 127 -7.85 6.01 2.84
C TRP A 127 -9.03 6.38 3.73
N ASP A 128 -10.08 5.57 3.76
CA ASP A 128 -11.28 5.82 4.56
C ASP A 128 -10.98 6.10 6.05
N ASN A 129 -9.98 5.42 6.60
CA ASN A 129 -9.49 5.57 7.97
C ASN A 129 -8.71 6.88 8.25
N GLU A 130 -8.39 7.66 7.21
CA GLU A 130 -7.64 8.92 7.32
C GLU A 130 -8.56 10.14 7.42
N PHE A 131 -9.87 9.98 7.20
CA PHE A 131 -10.85 11.07 7.27
C PHE A 131 -11.40 11.25 8.69
N GLN A 132 -12.49 12.01 8.82
CA GLN A 132 -13.11 12.38 10.10
C GLN A 132 -12.21 13.25 10.98
N ALA A 133 -11.79 14.38 10.40
CA ALA A 133 -11.02 15.39 11.11
C ALA A 133 -11.62 15.72 12.49
N HIS A 134 -10.84 15.53 13.55
CA HIS A 134 -11.26 15.81 14.92
C HIS A 134 -10.10 16.40 15.73
N ARG A 135 -10.46 17.11 16.80
CA ARG A 135 -9.52 17.80 17.68
C ARG A 135 -9.27 16.98 18.93
N VAL A 136 -8.00 16.81 19.28
CA VAL A 136 -7.56 16.07 20.46
C VAL A 136 -6.61 16.96 21.26
N ASP A 137 -6.86 17.08 22.56
CA ASP A 137 -5.89 17.72 23.46
C ASP A 137 -4.78 16.72 23.79
N VAL A 138 -3.57 17.07 23.41
CA VAL A 138 -2.37 16.24 23.54
C VAL A 138 -1.48 16.85 24.62
N PRO A 139 -1.14 16.12 25.70
CA PRO A 139 -0.15 16.56 26.68
C PRO A 139 1.23 16.76 26.05
N SER A 140 2.11 17.50 26.73
CA SER A 140 3.50 17.62 26.28
C SER A 140 4.21 16.26 26.32
N PHE A 141 5.00 15.96 25.29
CA PHE A 141 5.81 14.76 25.21
C PHE A 141 7.09 15.03 24.42
N SER A 142 8.05 14.12 24.52
CA SER A 142 9.26 14.13 23.70
C SER A 142 9.26 12.96 22.72
N ILE A 143 9.85 13.15 21.53
CA ILE A 143 10.04 12.09 20.54
C ILE A 143 11.44 12.18 19.95
N ASP A 144 12.05 11.03 19.66
CA ASP A 144 13.38 10.98 19.05
C ASP A 144 13.34 11.61 17.65
N GLN A 145 14.30 12.50 17.36
CA GLN A 145 14.37 13.18 16.06
C GLN A 145 14.65 12.20 14.91
N PHE A 146 15.35 11.11 15.20
CA PHE A 146 15.75 10.09 14.24
C PHE A 146 15.33 8.72 14.74
N LYS A 147 15.00 7.82 13.81
CA LYS A 147 14.75 6.41 14.12
C LYS A 147 15.99 5.76 14.75
N VAL A 148 15.75 4.81 15.66
CA VAL A 148 16.78 3.93 16.24
C VAL A 148 17.37 3.02 15.17
#